data_AF-A0A9C9U245-F1
#
_entry.id   AF-A0A9C9U245-F1
#
_cell.length_a   1.000
_cell.length_b   1.000
_cell.length_c   1.000
_cell.angle_alpha   90.00
_cell.angle_beta   90.00
_cell.angle_gamma   90.00
#
_symmetry.space_group_name_H-M   'P 1'
#
loop_
_entity.id
_entity.type
_entity.pdbx_description
1 polymer ?
#
loop_
_entity_poly.entity_id
_entity_poly.type
_entity_poly.pdbx_seq_one_letter_code
_entity_poly.pdbx_strand_id
1 'polypeptide(L)'
;CKTWRMDAQVQPTDFQRPLHYTLDDRTPLRSHFKASNLFDSRLEADFAAEFEAKYGGAKRKWILAREDELIVVGDTVMIPDFSLTHHKDGRRALIEIIGFWHPQYLQRKLQKVRQAGRKDLILLVYSSANVAEGVFEDISAGEVLTFTKKPVLKDVLAAVERCAVKNESF
;
A
#
# COMPACT_ATOMS: atom_id res chain seq x y z
N CYS A 1 15.32 14.28 0.74
CA CYS A 1 15.92 13.94 2.04
C CYS A 1 17.36 14.44 2.08
N LYS A 2 17.81 15.12 3.14
CA LYS A 2 19.19 15.66 3.25
C LYS A 2 20.14 14.78 4.07
N THR A 3 19.63 13.73 4.71
CA THR A 3 20.38 12.79 5.56
C THR A 3 19.71 11.42 5.48
N TRP A 4 20.46 10.34 5.31
CA TRP A 4 19.96 8.96 5.32
C TRP A 4 21.03 8.00 5.82
N ARG A 5 20.61 6.86 6.36
CA ARG A 5 21.49 5.77 6.79
C ARG A 5 20.80 4.43 6.55
N MET A 6 21.57 3.43 6.13
CA MET A 6 21.13 2.06 5.93
C MET A 6 22.17 1.12 6.54
N ASP A 7 21.72 0.17 7.34
CA ASP A 7 22.56 -0.87 7.94
C ASP A 7 22.07 -2.24 7.44
N ALA A 8 23.00 -3.09 6.99
CA ALA A 8 22.71 -4.42 6.46
C ALA A 8 23.65 -5.45 7.08
N GLN A 9 23.11 -6.61 7.45
CA GLN A 9 23.89 -7.77 7.86
C GLN A 9 23.92 -8.76 6.69
N VAL A 10 25.11 -9.04 6.16
CA VAL A 10 25.33 -9.90 5.00
C VAL A 10 26.11 -11.14 5.45
N GLN A 11 25.63 -12.33 5.11
CA GLN A 11 26.33 -13.59 5.37
C GLN A 11 26.79 -14.19 4.03
N PRO A 12 28.00 -13.87 3.54
CA PRO A 12 28.53 -14.52 2.35
C PRO A 12 28.79 -16.00 2.63
N THR A 13 28.61 -16.84 1.62
CA THR A 13 28.80 -18.29 1.71
C THR A 13 30.22 -18.68 2.13
N ASP A 14 31.21 -17.86 1.78
CA ASP A 14 32.64 -18.09 2.05
C ASP A 14 33.10 -17.61 3.43
N PHE A 15 32.21 -16.94 4.18
CA PHE A 15 32.54 -16.37 5.49
C PHE A 15 31.72 -17.05 6.59
N GLN A 16 32.40 -17.47 7.66
CA GLN A 16 31.75 -18.10 8.82
C GLN A 16 30.99 -17.12 9.72
N ARG A 17 31.20 -15.80 9.57
CA ARG A 17 30.57 -14.77 10.40
C ARG A 17 29.84 -13.74 9.54
N PRO A 18 28.72 -13.20 10.03
CA PRO A 18 28.00 -12.15 9.32
C PRO A 18 28.82 -10.86 9.29
N LEU A 19 28.85 -10.22 8.14
CA LEU A 19 29.44 -8.91 7.93
C LEU A 19 28.36 -7.83 8.11
N HIS A 20 28.71 -6.72 8.73
CA HIS A 20 27.83 -5.55 8.82
C HIS A 20 28.30 -4.49 7.82
N TYR A 21 27.37 -4.01 7.00
CA TYR A 21 27.56 -2.94 6.04
C TYR A 21 26.69 -1.75 6.45
N THR A 22 27.30 -0.57 6.58
CA THR A 22 26.59 0.69 6.83
C THR A 22 26.84 1.62 5.64
N LEU A 23 25.76 2.16 5.07
CA LEU A 23 25.79 3.20 4.04
C LEU A 23 25.06 4.44 4.58
N ASP A 24 25.47 5.63 4.17
CA ASP A 24 24.89 6.90 4.57
C ASP A 24 24.92 7.96 3.46
N ASP A 25 24.39 9.15 3.72
CA ASP A 25 24.35 10.28 2.76
C ASP A 25 25.73 10.78 2.28
N ARG A 26 26.83 10.31 2.87
CA ARG A 26 28.21 10.61 2.47
C ARG A 26 28.81 9.52 1.60
N THR A 27 28.17 8.36 1.53
CA THR A 27 28.58 7.25 0.68
C THR A 27 28.40 7.67 -0.78
N PRO A 28 29.44 7.57 -1.64
CA PRO A 28 29.42 8.08 -3.02
C PRO A 28 28.62 7.16 -3.97
N LEU A 29 27.41 6.78 -3.57
CA LEU A 29 26.51 5.99 -4.38
C LEU A 29 26.03 6.84 -5.57
N ARG A 30 26.33 6.38 -6.78
CA ARG A 30 25.72 6.91 -8.00
C ARG A 30 24.76 5.88 -8.54
N SER A 31 23.47 6.22 -8.56
CA SER A 31 22.49 5.40 -9.26
C SER A 31 22.74 5.52 -10.76
N HIS A 32 23.08 4.39 -11.40
CA HIS A 32 23.06 4.27 -12.86
C HIS A 32 21.65 4.00 -13.39
N PHE A 33 20.68 3.80 -12.49
CA PHE A 33 19.28 3.61 -12.82
C PHE A 33 18.55 4.95 -12.79
N LYS A 34 17.61 5.16 -13.73
CA LYS A 34 16.61 6.22 -13.62
C LYS A 34 15.94 6.09 -12.24
N ALA A 35 15.60 7.23 -11.61
CA ALA A 35 14.88 7.25 -10.34
C ALA A 35 13.78 6.18 -10.37
N SER A 36 13.76 5.28 -9.38
CA SER A 36 12.75 4.23 -9.31
C SER A 36 11.38 4.90 -9.42
N ASN A 37 10.52 4.34 -10.28
CA ASN A 37 9.19 4.88 -10.48
C ASN A 37 8.54 5.11 -9.11
N LEU A 38 7.76 6.18 -9.00
CA LEU A 38 7.09 6.51 -7.74
C LEU A 38 6.23 5.34 -7.23
N PHE A 39 5.83 4.38 -8.07
CA PHE A 39 4.94 3.26 -7.76
C PHE A 39 5.69 1.94 -7.70
N ASP A 40 5.35 1.10 -6.73
CA ASP A 40 5.92 -0.25 -6.56
C ASP A 40 5.39 -1.20 -7.64
N SER A 41 4.22 -0.89 -8.22
CA SER A 41 3.69 -1.60 -9.37
C SER A 41 3.11 -0.69 -10.45
N ARG A 42 3.13 -1.19 -11.69
CA ARG A 42 2.41 -0.54 -12.82
C ARG A 42 0.91 -0.43 -12.54
N LEU A 43 0.35 -1.36 -11.75
CA LEU A 43 -1.06 -1.38 -11.40
C LEU A 43 -1.45 -0.19 -10.53
N GLU A 44 -0.65 0.13 -9.50
CA GLU A 44 -0.85 1.33 -8.68
C GLU A 44 -0.72 2.61 -9.51
N ALA A 45 0.28 2.66 -10.40
CA ALA A 45 0.49 3.80 -11.29
C ALA A 45 -0.72 4.06 -12.18
N ASP A 46 -1.22 3.01 -12.83
CA ASP A 46 -2.38 3.06 -13.71
C ASP A 46 -3.65 3.43 -12.92
N PHE A 47 -3.81 2.92 -11.70
CA PHE A 47 -4.93 3.27 -10.81
C PHE A 47 -4.94 4.77 -10.46
N ALA A 48 -3.81 5.31 -10.02
CA ALA A 48 -3.70 6.71 -9.63
C ALA A 48 -3.90 7.65 -10.83
N ALA A 49 -3.32 7.31 -11.98
CA ALA A 49 -3.48 8.08 -13.21
C ALA A 49 -4.94 8.09 -13.69
N GLU A 50 -5.62 6.94 -13.66
CA GLU A 50 -7.03 6.85 -14.06
C GLU A 50 -7.93 7.60 -13.07
N PHE A 51 -7.62 7.56 -11.77
CA PHE A 51 -8.34 8.32 -10.76
C PHE A 51 -8.26 9.83 -11.00
N GLU A 52 -7.04 10.38 -11.15
CA GLU A 52 -6.88 11.83 -11.36
C GLU A 52 -7.51 12.27 -12.69
N ALA A 53 -7.41 11.45 -13.74
CA ALA A 53 -8.03 11.74 -15.04
C ALA A 53 -9.56 11.82 -14.98
N LYS A 54 -10.22 10.99 -14.15
CA LYS A 54 -11.70 10.93 -14.08
C LYS A 54 -12.31 11.76 -12.96
N TYR A 55 -11.64 11.83 -11.82
CA TYR A 55 -12.17 12.38 -10.57
C TYR A 55 -11.34 13.54 -10.00
N GLY A 56 -10.24 13.90 -10.67
CA GLY A 56 -9.42 15.06 -10.32
C GLY A 56 -10.05 16.40 -10.69
N GLY A 57 -9.21 17.44 -10.69
CA GLY A 57 -9.61 18.81 -11.04
C GLY A 57 -10.35 19.57 -9.92
N ALA A 58 -11.02 20.68 -10.31
CA ALA A 58 -11.58 21.66 -9.37
C ALA A 58 -12.85 21.19 -8.63
N LYS A 59 -13.55 20.18 -9.17
CA LYS A 59 -14.78 19.62 -8.57
C LYS A 59 -14.54 18.27 -7.89
N ARG A 60 -13.28 17.93 -7.60
CA ARG A 60 -12.91 16.66 -6.96
C ARG A 60 -13.62 16.54 -5.61
N LYS A 61 -14.24 15.39 -5.37
CA LYS A 61 -14.86 15.08 -4.06
C LYS A 61 -13.85 14.43 -3.11
N TRP A 62 -13.03 13.55 -3.66
CA TRP A 62 -12.05 12.76 -2.95
C TRP A 62 -10.66 13.14 -3.43
N ILE A 63 -9.74 13.28 -2.49
CA ILE A 63 -8.33 13.57 -2.72
C ILE A 63 -7.57 12.26 -2.51
N LEU A 64 -6.97 11.74 -3.58
CA LEU A 64 -6.13 10.56 -3.53
C LEU A 64 -4.72 10.96 -3.07
N ALA A 65 -4.22 10.31 -2.04
CA ALA A 65 -2.84 10.41 -1.60
C ALA A 65 -2.22 9.00 -1.55
N ARG A 66 -0.89 8.95 -1.58
CA ARG A 66 -0.11 7.72 -1.70
C ARG A 66 0.73 7.52 -0.46
N GLU A 67 0.71 6.31 0.08
CA GLU A 67 1.57 5.89 1.20
C GLU A 67 1.63 6.92 2.35
N ASP A 68 0.52 7.64 2.56
CA ASP A 68 0.45 8.79 3.47
C ASP A 68 -0.27 8.44 4.78
N GLU A 69 -0.60 7.16 4.97
CA GLU A 69 -1.11 6.64 6.24
C GLU A 69 -0.20 5.54 6.78
N LEU A 70 0.09 5.62 8.08
CA LEU A 70 0.88 4.64 8.80
C LEU A 70 0.00 3.98 9.86
N ILE A 71 -0.24 2.67 9.69
CA ILE A 71 -0.96 1.85 10.65
C ILE A 71 0.06 1.06 11.47
N VAL A 72 0.09 1.29 12.78
CA VAL A 72 0.91 0.48 13.69
C VAL A 72 0.23 -0.87 13.90
N VAL A 73 0.93 -1.96 13.58
CA VAL A 73 0.43 -3.34 13.74
C VAL A 73 1.45 -4.17 14.51
N GLY A 74 1.20 -4.35 15.81
CA GLY A 74 2.15 -4.99 16.71
C GLY A 74 3.46 -4.20 16.82
N ASP A 75 4.58 -4.83 16.43
CA ASP A 75 5.94 -4.28 16.42
C ASP A 75 6.38 -3.78 15.02
N THR A 76 5.49 -3.85 14.03
CA THR A 76 5.74 -3.38 12.66
C THR A 76 4.71 -2.33 12.27
N VAL A 77 4.93 -1.72 11.11
CA VAL A 77 3.97 -0.84 10.45
C VAL A 77 3.40 -1.48 9.18
N MET A 78 2.18 -1.09 8.84
CA MET A 78 1.55 -1.25 7.54
C MET A 78 1.31 0.14 6.96
N ILE A 79 1.73 0.34 5.72
CA ILE A 79 1.50 1.57 4.97
C ILE A 79 0.60 1.18 3.80
N PRO A 80 -0.68 1.60 3.77
CA PRO A 80 -1.55 1.32 2.65
C PRO A 80 -1.08 2.02 1.38
N ASP A 81 -1.29 1.40 0.22
CA ASP A 81 -0.89 1.95 -1.09
C ASP A 81 -1.49 3.36 -1.32
N PHE A 82 -2.77 3.54 -0.94
CA PHE A 82 -3.48 4.81 -1.09
C PHE A 82 -4.38 5.15 0.09
N SER A 83 -4.67 6.44 0.21
CA SER A 83 -5.80 6.96 0.97
C SER A 83 -6.65 7.89 0.13
N LEU A 84 -7.95 7.94 0.43
CA LEU A 84 -8.90 8.87 -0.16
C LEU A 84 -9.53 9.71 0.95
N THR A 85 -9.26 11.02 0.92
CA THR A 85 -9.80 11.97 1.88
C THR A 85 -10.88 12.83 1.23
N HIS A 86 -12.06 12.89 1.82
CA HIS A 86 -13.14 13.72 1.30
C HIS A 86 -12.87 15.20 1.57
N HIS A 87 -12.91 16.02 0.51
CA HIS A 87 -12.46 17.42 0.56
C HIS A 87 -13.29 18.34 1.49
N LYS A 88 -14.52 17.98 1.87
CA LYS A 88 -15.40 18.85 2.69
C LYS A 88 -15.46 18.47 4.16
N ASP A 89 -15.60 17.18 4.45
CA ASP A 89 -15.86 16.69 5.81
C ASP A 89 -14.66 15.92 6.40
N GLY A 90 -13.58 15.74 5.63
CA GLY A 90 -12.32 15.17 6.08
C GLY A 90 -12.37 13.67 6.36
N ARG A 91 -13.48 12.99 6.06
CA ARG A 91 -13.54 11.53 6.25
C ARG A 91 -12.65 10.82 5.25
N ARG A 92 -12.10 9.68 5.65
CA ARG A 92 -11.03 9.01 4.93
C ARG A 92 -11.26 7.50 4.86
N ALA A 93 -10.86 6.92 3.74
CA ALA A 93 -10.74 5.48 3.55
C ALA A 93 -9.36 5.15 3.01
N LEU A 94 -8.90 3.94 3.30
CA LEU A 94 -7.60 3.40 2.91
C LEU A 94 -7.80 2.34 1.84
N ILE A 95 -6.85 2.20 0.93
CA ILE A 95 -6.91 1.22 -0.16
C ILE A 95 -5.59 0.47 -0.19
N GLU A 96 -5.70 -0.86 -0.26
CA GLU A 96 -4.56 -1.75 -0.47
C GLU A 96 -4.79 -2.62 -1.70
N ILE A 97 -3.84 -2.60 -2.64
CA ILE A 97 -3.88 -3.40 -3.85
C ILE A 97 -3.10 -4.71 -3.63
N ILE A 98 -3.80 -5.83 -3.81
CA ILE A 98 -3.25 -7.18 -3.74
C ILE A 98 -3.10 -7.75 -5.15
N GLY A 99 -1.90 -7.60 -5.71
CA GLY A 99 -1.50 -8.18 -7.00
C GLY A 99 -0.93 -9.60 -6.90
N PHE A 100 -0.11 -9.96 -7.89
CA PHE A 100 0.60 -11.25 -7.96
C PHE A 100 1.87 -11.20 -7.10
N TRP A 101 1.92 -12.00 -6.04
CA TRP A 101 3.04 -12.03 -5.12
C TRP A 101 3.50 -13.44 -4.82
N HIS A 102 4.78 -13.59 -4.46
CA HIS A 102 5.30 -14.83 -3.92
C HIS A 102 4.47 -15.23 -2.67
N PRO A 103 4.05 -16.49 -2.50
CA PRO A 103 3.12 -16.90 -1.43
C PRO A 103 3.54 -16.43 -0.03
N GLN A 104 4.83 -16.49 0.29
CA GLN A 104 5.38 -16.04 1.58
C GLN A 104 5.24 -14.53 1.80
N TYR A 105 5.30 -13.71 0.75
CA TYR A 105 5.07 -12.27 0.86
C TYR A 105 3.59 -11.98 1.11
N LEU A 106 2.71 -12.68 0.40
CA LEU A 106 1.28 -12.54 0.55
C LEU A 106 0.80 -12.90 1.96
N GLN A 107 1.35 -13.98 2.55
CA GLN A 107 1.06 -14.35 3.94
C GLN A 107 1.41 -13.24 4.94
N ARG A 108 2.59 -12.62 4.81
CA ARG A 108 2.98 -11.48 5.66
C ARG A 108 2.05 -10.28 5.46
N LYS A 109 1.66 -10.01 4.22
CA LYS A 109 0.73 -8.91 3.89
C LYS A 109 -0.64 -9.15 4.51
N LEU A 110 -1.18 -10.36 4.38
CA LEU A 110 -2.45 -10.79 4.99
C LEU A 110 -2.42 -10.71 6.52
N GLN A 111 -1.30 -11.09 7.14
CA GLN A 111 -1.14 -10.96 8.59
C GLN A 111 -1.22 -9.50 9.04
N LYS A 112 -0.58 -8.58 8.33
CA LYS A 112 -0.65 -7.13 8.61
C LYS A 112 -2.07 -6.59 8.45
N VAL A 113 -2.77 -6.97 7.38
CA VAL A 113 -4.18 -6.59 7.16
C VAL A 113 -5.05 -7.06 8.32
N ARG A 114 -4.90 -8.33 8.73
CA ARG A 114 -5.64 -8.89 9.87
C ARG A 114 -5.40 -8.10 11.15
N GLN A 115 -4.14 -7.80 11.44
CA GLN A 115 -3.74 -7.08 12.64
C GLN A 115 -4.16 -5.60 12.62
N ALA A 116 -4.20 -4.98 11.43
CA ALA A 116 -4.69 -3.62 11.27
C ALA A 116 -6.15 -3.51 11.71
N GLY A 117 -6.99 -4.50 11.39
CA GLY A 117 -8.39 -4.56 11.85
C GLY A 117 -9.23 -3.34 11.44
N ARG A 118 -8.79 -2.61 10.40
CA ARG A 118 -9.39 -1.36 9.94
C ARG A 118 -10.61 -1.64 9.06
N LYS A 119 -11.77 -1.10 9.46
CA LYS A 119 -13.03 -1.21 8.68
C LYS A 119 -13.05 -0.28 7.47
N ASP A 120 -12.27 0.78 7.51
CA ASP A 120 -12.09 1.76 6.43
C ASP A 120 -10.96 1.37 5.46
N LEU A 121 -10.35 0.20 5.64
CA LEU A 121 -9.37 -0.36 4.71
C LEU A 121 -10.08 -1.24 3.66
N ILE A 122 -9.98 -0.85 2.41
CA ILE A 122 -10.53 -1.58 1.25
C ILE A 122 -9.41 -2.38 0.61
N LEU A 123 -9.62 -3.68 0.42
CA LEU A 123 -8.71 -4.54 -0.33
C LEU A 123 -9.16 -4.64 -1.79
N LEU A 124 -8.27 -4.30 -2.71
CA LEU A 124 -8.45 -4.53 -4.14
C LEU A 124 -7.66 -5.78 -4.52
N VAL A 125 -8.34 -6.89 -4.75
CA VAL A 125 -7.72 -8.20 -4.93
C VAL A 125 -7.75 -8.63 -6.40
N TYR A 126 -6.57 -8.93 -6.96
CA TYR A 126 -6.48 -9.55 -8.27
C TYR A 126 -7.09 -10.96 -8.24
N SER A 127 -8.07 -11.25 -9.11
CA SER A 127 -8.81 -12.52 -9.09
C SER A 127 -7.92 -13.77 -9.24
N SER A 128 -6.73 -13.63 -9.85
CA SER A 128 -5.78 -14.74 -10.00
C SER A 128 -4.69 -14.76 -8.92
N ALA A 129 -4.89 -14.05 -7.80
CA ALA A 129 -4.05 -14.23 -6.63
C ALA A 129 -4.19 -15.70 -6.18
N ASN A 130 -3.06 -16.41 -6.07
CA ASN A 130 -3.01 -17.83 -5.69
C ASN A 130 -3.36 -18.05 -4.21
N VAL A 131 -4.60 -17.76 -3.83
CA VAL A 131 -5.14 -17.91 -2.48
C VAL A 131 -6.49 -18.62 -2.58
N ALA A 132 -6.84 -19.39 -1.55
CA ALA A 132 -8.17 -19.97 -1.45
C ALA A 132 -9.26 -18.88 -1.45
N GLU A 133 -10.40 -19.20 -2.03
CA GLU A 133 -11.59 -18.34 -2.03
C GLU A 133 -12.03 -18.03 -0.60
N GLY A 134 -12.45 -16.79 -0.33
CA GLY A 134 -12.92 -16.35 1.00
C GLY A 134 -11.82 -15.89 1.97
N VAL A 135 -10.54 -16.18 1.71
CA VAL A 135 -9.46 -15.85 2.65
C VAL A 135 -9.33 -14.34 2.88
N PHE A 136 -9.57 -13.52 1.86
CA PHE A 136 -9.46 -12.07 1.99
C PHE A 136 -10.63 -11.50 2.80
N GLU A 137 -11.82 -12.04 2.58
CA GLU A 137 -13.05 -11.68 3.28
C GLU A 137 -12.99 -12.08 4.76
N ASP A 138 -12.40 -13.23 5.08
CA ASP A 138 -12.21 -13.69 6.46
C ASP A 138 -11.19 -12.86 7.24
N ILE A 139 -10.19 -12.32 6.55
CA ILE A 139 -9.06 -11.60 7.14
C ILE A 139 -9.34 -10.10 7.25
N SER A 140 -10.06 -9.54 6.27
CA SER A 140 -10.35 -8.11 6.21
C SER A 140 -11.47 -7.73 7.17
N ALA A 141 -11.26 -6.66 7.95
CA ALA A 141 -12.34 -6.01 8.68
C ALA A 141 -13.16 -5.04 7.80
N GLY A 142 -12.62 -4.65 6.65
CA GLY A 142 -13.23 -3.75 5.68
C GLY A 142 -13.61 -4.46 4.37
N GLU A 143 -14.04 -3.68 3.37
CA GLU A 143 -14.53 -4.23 2.10
C GLU A 143 -13.42 -4.88 1.26
N VAL A 144 -13.77 -5.96 0.57
CA VAL A 144 -12.91 -6.66 -0.39
C VAL A 144 -13.56 -6.59 -1.77
N LEU A 145 -12.84 -6.05 -2.75
CA LEU A 145 -13.27 -5.95 -4.14
C LEU A 145 -12.30 -6.72 -5.02
N THR A 146 -12.81 -7.66 -5.83
CA THR A 146 -11.99 -8.45 -6.74
C THR A 146 -11.97 -7.86 -8.16
N PHE A 147 -10.86 -8.02 -8.89
CA PHE A 147 -10.75 -7.58 -10.28
C PHE A 147 -9.82 -8.47 -11.12
N THR A 148 -10.11 -8.61 -12.42
CA THR A 148 -9.34 -9.49 -13.33
C THR A 148 -8.33 -8.76 -14.22
N LYS A 149 -8.48 -7.44 -14.41
CA LYS A 149 -7.54 -6.62 -15.21
C LYS A 149 -7.13 -5.38 -14.45
N LYS A 150 -8.12 -4.60 -14.02
CA LYS A 150 -7.92 -3.40 -13.21
C LYS A 150 -9.13 -3.17 -12.28
N PRO A 151 -8.95 -2.51 -11.14
CA PRO A 151 -10.06 -2.12 -10.28
C PRO A 151 -11.06 -1.21 -11.00
N VAL A 152 -12.35 -1.43 -10.75
CA VAL A 152 -13.41 -0.56 -11.29
C VAL A 152 -13.58 0.64 -10.36
N LEU A 153 -13.06 1.80 -10.75
CA LEU A 153 -13.06 3.01 -9.89
C LEU A 153 -14.44 3.40 -9.34
N LYS A 154 -15.51 3.15 -10.09
CA LYS A 154 -16.88 3.41 -9.63
C LYS A 154 -17.22 2.57 -8.39
N ASP A 155 -16.84 1.30 -8.39
CA ASP A 155 -17.13 0.36 -7.30
C ASP A 155 -16.22 0.66 -6.11
N VAL A 156 -14.95 0.99 -6.37
CA VAL A 156 -14.01 1.46 -5.35
C VAL A 156 -14.54 2.70 -4.65
N LEU A 157 -15.00 3.71 -5.41
CA LEU A 157 -15.56 4.93 -4.82
C LEU A 157 -16.87 4.65 -4.06
N ALA A 158 -17.69 3.71 -4.51
CA ALA A 158 -18.88 3.31 -3.77
C ALA A 158 -18.52 2.66 -2.43
N ALA A 159 -17.46 1.85 -2.37
CA ALA A 159 -16.93 1.29 -1.13
C ALA A 159 -16.36 2.37 -0.21
N VAL A 160 -15.56 3.30 -0.76
CA VAL A 160 -15.03 4.47 -0.04
C VAL A 160 -16.16 5.27 0.61
N GLU A 161 -17.26 5.50 -0.12
CA GLU A 161 -18.41 6.21 0.43
C GLU A 161 -19.07 5.45 1.61
N ARG A 162 -19.05 4.11 1.61
CA ARG A 162 -19.63 3.32 2.71
C ARG A 162 -18.72 3.25 3.93
N CYS A 163 -17.41 3.09 3.73
CA CYS A 163 -16.49 2.76 4.81
C CYS A 163 -15.71 3.96 5.37
N ALA A 164 -15.65 5.10 4.67
CA ALA A 164 -14.80 6.21 5.09
C ALA A 164 -15.23 6.79 6.45
N VAL A 165 -14.26 6.90 7.36
CA VAL A 165 -14.43 7.37 8.74
C VAL A 165 -13.80 8.73 8.94
N LYS A 166 -14.32 9.56 9.85
CA LYS A 166 -13.61 10.77 10.28
C LYS A 166 -12.40 10.33 11.09
N ASN A 167 -11.21 10.83 10.76
CA ASN A 167 -10.07 10.67 11.64
C ASN A 167 -10.35 11.45 12.93
N GLU A 168 -10.71 10.74 14.00
CA GLU A 168 -10.60 11.27 15.35
C GLU A 168 -9.10 11.35 15.64
N SER A 169 -8.55 12.57 15.56
CA SER A 169 -7.17 12.83 15.95
C SER A 169 -6.99 12.39 17.40
N PHE A 170 -6.03 11.51 17.65
CA PHE A 170 -5.47 11.28 19.00
C PHE A 170 -4.72 12.52 19.47
#